data_AF-A0A946GZ90-F1
#
_entry.id   AF-A0A946GZ90-F1
#
_cell.length_a   1.000
_cell.length_b   1.000
_cell.length_c   1.000
_cell.angle_alpha   90.00
_cell.angle_beta   90.00
_cell.angle_gamma   90.00
#
_symmetry.space_group_name_H-M   'P 1'
#
loop_
_entity.id
_entity.type
_entity.pdbx_description
1 polymer ?
#
loop_
_entity_poly.entity_id
_entity_poly.type
_entity_poly.pdbx_seq_one_letter_code
_entity_poly.pdbx_strand_id
1 'polypeptide(L)'
;THLMVPADDPERELFVIDLGRVRRHRRLGKRWIVKDLAQLNFSTPHLSRDDRLRFLETYLARPLCESDQPFVDRIERKTASIARHSQKNGL
;
A
#
# COMPACT_ATOMS: atom_id res chain seq x y z
N THR A 1 -2.54 -8.89 -7.19
CA THR A 1 -1.23 -8.54 -6.61
C THR A 1 -0.28 -8.16 -7.73
N HIS A 2 0.39 -7.01 -7.63
CA HIS A 2 1.25 -6.42 -8.69
C HIS A 2 2.75 -6.61 -8.36
N LEU A 3 3.06 -7.64 -7.58
CA LEU A 3 4.39 -7.98 -7.11
C LEU A 3 4.71 -9.41 -7.55
N MET A 4 5.91 -9.61 -8.07
CA MET A 4 6.44 -10.91 -8.47
C MET A 4 7.74 -11.16 -7.72
N VAL A 5 7.91 -12.40 -7.26
CA VAL A 5 9.06 -12.85 -6.49
C VAL A 5 9.62 -14.09 -7.18
N PRO A 6 10.93 -14.18 -7.47
CA PRO A 6 11.53 -15.38 -8.05
C PRO A 6 11.40 -16.57 -7.12
N ALA A 7 11.12 -17.75 -7.68
CA ALA A 7 10.97 -18.98 -6.90
C ALA A 7 12.29 -19.42 -6.24
N ASP A 8 13.41 -19.15 -6.91
CA ASP A 8 14.73 -19.64 -6.52
C ASP A 8 15.43 -18.74 -5.49
N ASP A 9 15.03 -17.46 -5.40
CA ASP A 9 15.56 -16.51 -4.43
C ASP A 9 14.51 -15.47 -4.01
N PRO A 10 13.52 -15.89 -3.21
CA PRO A 10 12.38 -15.04 -2.89
C PRO A 10 12.70 -13.90 -1.91
N GLU A 11 13.85 -13.96 -1.24
CA GLU A 11 14.26 -12.97 -0.25
C GLU A 11 15.10 -11.83 -0.84
N ARG A 12 15.72 -12.03 -2.02
CA ARG A 12 16.60 -11.01 -2.61
C ARG A 12 15.97 -10.14 -3.68
N GLU A 13 14.92 -10.62 -4.35
CA GLU A 13 14.37 -9.89 -5.51
C GLU A 13 12.85 -9.74 -5.44
N LEU A 14 12.40 -8.49 -5.59
CA LEU A 14 11.00 -8.11 -5.69
C LEU A 14 10.79 -7.26 -6.95
N PHE A 15 9.95 -7.75 -7.86
CA PHE A 15 9.61 -7.05 -9.08
C PHE A 15 8.22 -6.44 -8.97
N VAL A 16 8.12 -5.14 -9.26
CA VAL A 16 6.83 -4.47 -9.46
C VAL A 16 6.40 -4.64 -10.91
N ILE A 17 5.25 -5.27 -11.13
CA ILE A 17 4.71 -5.58 -12.45
C ILE A 17 3.43 -4.78 -12.71
N ASP A 18 2.91 -4.87 -13.94
CA ASP A 18 1.73 -4.10 -14.40
C ASP A 18 1.90 -2.58 -14.23
N LEU A 19 2.96 -2.07 -14.86
CA LEU A 19 3.29 -0.64 -14.88
C LEU A 19 2.44 0.16 -15.88
N GLY A 20 1.44 -0.45 -16.53
CA GLY A 20 0.67 0.16 -17.64
C GLY A 20 -0.12 1.41 -17.25
N ARG A 21 -0.31 1.67 -15.95
CA ARG A 21 -0.96 2.88 -15.43
C ARG A 21 -0.03 3.77 -14.58
N VAL A 22 1.25 3.43 -14.50
CA VAL A 22 2.23 4.16 -13.70
C VAL A 22 2.50 5.53 -14.32
N ARG A 23 2.62 6.54 -13.47
CA ARG A 23 2.94 7.91 -13.88
C ARG A 23 4.19 8.38 -13.15
N ARG A 24 5.18 8.84 -13.91
CA ARG A 24 6.39 9.45 -13.34
C ARG A 24 6.17 10.96 -13.19
N HIS A 25 6.15 11.43 -11.95
CA HIS A 25 6.02 12.85 -11.62
C HIS A 25 7.16 13.29 -10.71
N ARG A 26 7.72 14.48 -10.95
CA ARG A 26 8.76 15.06 -10.07
C ARG A 26 8.28 15.27 -8.64
N ARG A 27 6.99 15.53 -8.46
CA ARG A 27 6.31 15.62 -7.16
C ARG A 27 4.99 14.87 -7.24
N LEU A 28 4.86 13.81 -6.48
CA LEU A 28 3.62 13.05 -6.41
C LEU A 28 2.70 13.67 -5.34
N GLY A 29 1.48 14.04 -5.71
CA GLY A 29 0.50 14.55 -4.75
C GLY A 29 0.14 13.49 -3.71
N LYS A 30 -0.02 13.89 -2.44
CA LYS A 30 -0.33 12.99 -1.30
C LYS A 30 -1.50 12.03 -1.56
N ARG A 31 -2.50 12.45 -2.34
CA ARG A 31 -3.65 11.61 -2.69
C ARG A 31 -3.28 10.33 -3.45
N TRP A 32 -2.22 10.38 -4.26
CA TRP A 32 -1.74 9.24 -5.03
C TRP A 32 -0.97 8.27 -4.13
N ILE A 33 -0.12 8.79 -3.23
CA ILE A 33 0.53 7.99 -2.19
C ILE A 33 -0.51 7.24 -1.35
N VAL A 34 -1.53 7.96 -0.85
CA VAL A 34 -2.64 7.34 -0.09
C VAL A 34 -3.36 6.28 -0.91
N LYS A 35 -3.58 6.51 -2.21
CA LYS A 35 -4.24 5.53 -3.08
C LYS A 35 -3.42 4.24 -3.18
N ASP A 36 -2.12 4.36 -3.42
CA ASP A 36 -1.24 3.20 -3.63
C ASP A 36 -1.07 2.40 -2.33
N LEU A 37 -0.83 3.08 -1.20
CA LEU A 37 -0.75 2.45 0.13
C LEU A 37 -2.07 1.78 0.53
N ALA A 38 -3.21 2.40 0.23
CA ALA A 38 -4.51 1.82 0.53
C ALA A 38 -4.81 0.57 -0.31
N GLN A 39 -4.37 0.54 -1.57
CA GLN A 39 -4.50 -0.62 -2.45
C GLN A 39 -3.60 -1.77 -1.97
N LEU A 40 -2.38 -1.46 -1.52
CA LEU A 40 -1.49 -2.44 -0.91
C LEU A 40 -2.11 -3.04 0.36
N ASN A 41 -2.56 -2.19 1.29
CA ASN A 41 -3.21 -2.60 2.54
C ASN A 41 -4.48 -3.43 2.31
N PHE A 42 -5.27 -3.11 1.27
CA PHE A 42 -6.42 -3.92 0.86
C PHE A 42 -6.01 -5.31 0.38
N SER A 43 -4.88 -5.42 -0.32
CA SER A 43 -4.41 -6.66 -0.95
C SER A 43 -3.73 -7.62 0.05
N THR A 44 -3.52 -7.19 1.31
CA THR A 44 -2.82 -7.95 2.35
C THR A 44 -3.69 -8.21 3.59
N PRO A 45 -4.84 -8.89 3.46
CA PRO A 45 -5.78 -9.05 4.57
C PRO A 45 -5.23 -9.90 5.72
N HIS A 46 -4.25 -10.77 5.44
CA HIS A 46 -3.63 -11.69 6.40
C HIS A 46 -2.55 -11.04 7.28
N LEU A 47 -2.09 -9.83 6.96
CA LEU A 47 -1.08 -9.15 7.78
C LEU A 47 -1.69 -8.53 9.03
N SER A 48 -0.98 -8.67 10.16
CA SER A 48 -1.37 -8.11 11.45
C SER A 48 -1.31 -6.57 11.43
N ARG A 49 -1.89 -5.94 12.45
CA ARG A 49 -1.77 -4.49 12.64
C ARG A 49 -0.31 -4.07 12.78
N ASP A 50 0.48 -4.82 13.54
CA ASP A 50 1.87 -4.48 13.82
C ASP A 50 2.76 -4.60 12.59
N ASP A 51 2.54 -5.61 11.73
CA ASP A 51 3.24 -5.72 10.45
C ASP A 51 2.95 -4.54 9.52
N ARG A 52 1.70 -4.08 9.50
CA ARG A 52 1.28 -2.91 8.71
C ARG A 52 1.93 -1.62 9.22
N LEU A 53 2.04 -1.45 10.53
CA LEU A 53 2.73 -0.31 11.13
C LEU A 53 4.24 -0.37 10.85
N ARG A 54 4.88 -1.53 11.02
CA ARG A 54 6.30 -1.74 10.69
C ARG A 54 6.60 -1.43 9.22
N PHE A 55 5.70 -1.85 8.31
CA PHE A 55 5.78 -1.49 6.90
C PHE A 55 5.71 0.03 6.70
N LEU A 56 4.78 0.72 7.38
CA LEU A 56 4.62 2.16 7.22
C LEU A 56 5.82 2.95 7.76
N GLU A 57 6.41 2.52 8.88
CA GLU A 57 7.66 3.08 9.41
C GLU A 57 8.81 2.92 8.41
N THR A 58 8.93 1.74 7.82
CA THR A 58 9.92 1.45 6.77
C THR A 58 9.69 2.33 5.54
N TYR A 59 8.43 2.49 5.11
CA TYR A 59 8.05 3.34 3.98
C TYR A 59 8.36 4.83 4.22
N LEU A 60 8.13 5.31 5.45
CA LEU A 60 8.43 6.70 5.84
C LEU A 60 9.90 6.92 6.19
N ALA A 61 10.70 5.85 6.29
CA ALA A 61 12.09 5.85 6.74
C ALA A 61 12.27 6.48 8.14
N ARG A 62 11.27 6.34 9.01
CA ARG A 62 11.31 6.79 10.41
C ARG A 62 10.21 6.12 11.25
N PRO A 63 10.35 6.08 12.59
CA PRO A 63 9.26 5.68 13.48
C PRO A 63 8.01 6.55 13.28
N LEU A 64 6.84 5.95 13.50
CA LEU A 64 5.58 6.68 13.51
C LEU A 64 5.47 7.56 14.76
N CYS A 65 4.82 8.70 14.62
CA CYS A 65 4.45 9.55 15.74
C CYS A 65 2.99 9.98 15.64
N GLU A 66 2.45 10.61 16.69
CA GLU A 66 1.04 11.02 16.74
C GLU A 66 0.62 11.90 15.56
N SER A 67 1.55 12.69 15.01
CA SER A 67 1.30 13.55 13.85
C SER A 67 0.99 12.77 12.55
N ASP A 68 1.29 11.47 12.52
CA ASP A 68 0.99 10.58 11.39
C ASP A 68 -0.44 10.04 11.42
N GLN A 69 -1.15 10.14 12.54
CA GLN A 69 -2.51 9.61 12.67
C GLN A 69 -3.44 10.09 11.55
N PRO A 70 -3.48 11.39 11.17
CA PRO A 70 -4.32 11.85 10.07
C PRO A 70 -3.93 11.29 8.70
N PHE A 71 -2.70 10.81 8.53
CA PHE A 71 -2.25 10.13 7.32
C PHE A 71 -2.67 8.66 7.32
N VAL A 72 -2.50 7.97 8.45
CA VAL A 72 -2.99 6.59 8.67
C VAL A 72 -4.50 6.52 8.42
N ASP A 73 -5.28 7.44 9.01
CA ASP A 73 -6.74 7.49 8.83
C ASP A 73 -7.16 7.69 7.37
N ARG A 74 -6.35 8.37 6.55
CA ARG A 74 -6.63 8.53 5.11
C ARG A 74 -6.41 7.23 4.36
N ILE A 75 -5.38 6.48 4.73
CA ILE A 75 -5.08 5.16 4.15
C ILE A 75 -6.23 4.21 4.50
N GLU A 76 -6.61 4.12 5.77
CA GLU A 76 -7.68 3.24 6.23
C GLU A 76 -9.03 3.57 5.60
N ARG A 77 -9.43 4.84 5.56
CA ARG A 77 -10.67 5.28 4.88
C ARG A 77 -10.63 4.94 3.39
N LYS A 78 -9.48 5.10 2.74
CA LYS A 78 -9.34 4.75 1.33
C LYS A 78 -9.39 3.24 1.11
N THR A 79 -8.77 2.43 1.98
CA THR A 79 -8.88 0.96 1.97
C THR A 79 -10.34 0.53 2.10
N ALA A 80 -11.09 1.10 3.05
CA ALA A 80 -12.52 0.82 3.21
C ALA A 80 -13.32 1.21 1.96
N SER A 81 -12.98 2.33 1.30
CA SER A 81 -13.59 2.71 0.03
C SER A 81 -13.30 1.73 -1.10
N ILE A 82 -12.09 1.15 -1.14
CA ILE A 82 -11.71 0.12 -2.13
C ILE A 82 -12.50 -1.16 -1.84
N ALA A 83 -12.58 -1.60 -0.58
CA ALA A 83 -13.34 -2.79 -0.18
C ALA A 83 -14.82 -2.69 -0.58
N ARG A 84 -15.48 -1.56 -0.29
CA ARG A 84 -16.88 -1.33 -0.72
C ARG A 84 -17.04 -1.35 -2.24
N HIS A 85 -16.08 -0.80 -2.98
CA HIS A 85 -16.10 -0.81 -4.43
C HIS A 85 -15.90 -2.23 -4.99
N SER A 86 -14.99 -3.02 -4.42
CA SER A 86 -14.73 -4.41 -4.80
C SER A 86 -15.98 -5.28 -4.62
N GLN A 87 -16.59 -5.20 -3.43
CA GLN A 87 -17.83 -5.91 -3.10
C GLN A 87 -18.97 -5.59 -4.08
N LYS A 88 -19.14 -4.31 -4.45
CA LYS A 88 -20.15 -3.89 -5.43
C LYS A 88 -19.92 -4.50 -6.82
N ASN A 89 -18.66 -4.69 -7.21
CA ASN A 89 -18.30 -5.16 -8.55
C ASN A 89 -18.08 -6.68 -8.62
N GLY A 90 -18.35 -7.42 -7.54
CA GLY A 90 -18.20 -8.88 -7.52
C GLY A 90 -16.74 -9.37 -7.56
N LEU A 91 -15.82 -8.56 -7.03
CA LEU A 91 -14.40 -8.91 -6.83
C LEU A 91 -14.10 -9.15 -5.35
#